data_AF-A0A8J4PP37-F1
#
_entry.id   AF-A0A8J4PP37-F1
#
_cell.length_a   1.000
_cell.length_b   1.000
_cell.length_c   1.000
_cell.angle_alpha   90.00
_cell.angle_beta   90.00
_cell.angle_gamma   90.00
#
_symmetry.space_group_name_H-M   'P 1'
#
loop_
_entity.id
_entity.type
_entity.pdbx_description
1 polymer ?
#
loop_
_entity_poly.entity_id
_entity_poly.type
_entity_poly.pdbx_seq_one_letter_code
_entity_poly.pdbx_strand_id
1 'polypeptide(L)'
;MQYLDSLDNSEVIKNTLFKIFENERTKYNYSKDNLQTMAVTIHPHFTVWLASLQLLELGGKAIKHNTIEEIFGTNVFNEGPHSLLALKTFGQLGPYTIHHYERCQGSIRNVYEYANPEKINVLYAFMICCELSSFLYIDWKAALIRFGVKDLFYFDVHLQADNLNDGHGIQMLNALSTDTNMTIWQFNQGIQLFIDFFGSIFIN
;
A
#
# COMPACT_ATOMS: atom_id res chain seq x y z
N MET A 1 -1.36 15.03 -14.36
CA MET A 1 -2.41 14.06 -14.71
C MET A 1 -3.58 14.29 -13.78
N GLN A 2 -4.81 14.16 -14.25
CA GLN A 2 -6.04 14.43 -13.48
C GLN A 2 -6.89 13.16 -13.52
N TYR A 3 -7.21 12.62 -12.34
CA TYR A 3 -7.99 11.39 -12.17
C TYR A 3 -9.33 11.65 -11.47
N LEU A 4 -9.30 12.49 -10.44
CA LEU A 4 -10.46 12.96 -9.70
C LEU A 4 -10.74 14.44 -9.99
N ASP A 5 -12.02 14.81 -9.91
CA ASP A 5 -12.53 16.18 -10.07
C ASP A 5 -13.05 16.83 -8.76
N SER A 6 -13.34 16.04 -7.72
CA SER A 6 -13.67 16.52 -6.37
C SER A 6 -13.18 15.52 -5.30
N LEU A 7 -12.99 16.01 -4.06
CA LEU A 7 -12.75 15.20 -2.86
C LEU A 7 -13.96 15.14 -1.89
N ASP A 8 -15.11 15.71 -2.27
CA ASP A 8 -16.25 15.92 -1.37
C ASP A 8 -17.10 14.66 -1.13
N ASN A 9 -16.83 13.59 -1.87
CA ASN A 9 -17.61 12.36 -1.81
C ASN A 9 -16.69 11.13 -1.79
N SER A 10 -16.50 10.56 -0.61
CA SER A 10 -15.66 9.38 -0.39
C SER A 10 -16.08 8.17 -1.23
N GLU A 11 -17.38 7.97 -1.45
CA GLU A 11 -17.88 6.89 -2.29
C GLU A 11 -17.47 7.07 -3.77
N VAL A 12 -17.53 8.30 -4.28
CA VAL A 12 -17.07 8.62 -5.64
C VAL A 12 -15.56 8.44 -5.77
N ILE A 13 -14.78 8.89 -4.78
CA ILE A 13 -13.33 8.69 -4.75
C ILE A 13 -13.01 7.18 -4.80
N LYS A 14 -13.58 6.41 -3.87
CA LYS A 14 -13.38 4.96 -3.77
C LYS A 14 -13.70 4.25 -5.09
N ASN A 15 -14.88 4.50 -5.66
CA ASN A 15 -15.28 3.87 -6.92
C ASN A 15 -14.39 4.25 -8.12
N THR A 16 -13.83 5.47 -8.11
CA THR A 16 -12.88 5.91 -9.15
C THR A 16 -11.53 5.23 -9.00
N LEU A 17 -11.00 5.18 -7.77
CA LEU A 17 -9.76 4.46 -7.45
C LEU A 17 -9.86 2.99 -7.85
N PHE A 18 -11.01 2.36 -7.61
CA PHE A 18 -11.20 0.94 -7.93
C PHE A 18 -11.13 0.68 -9.42
N LYS A 19 -11.72 1.55 -10.25
CA LYS A 19 -11.58 1.46 -11.71
C LYS A 19 -10.13 1.62 -12.16
N ILE A 20 -9.39 2.52 -11.52
CA ILE A 20 -7.96 2.72 -11.80
C ILE A 20 -7.19 1.45 -11.44
N PHE A 21 -7.39 0.90 -10.24
CA PHE A 21 -6.70 -0.32 -9.79
C PHE A 21 -7.01 -1.52 -10.68
N GLU A 22 -8.29 -1.69 -11.06
CA GLU A 22 -8.72 -2.73 -12.00
C GLU A 22 -8.10 -2.56 -13.40
N ASN A 23 -7.88 -1.33 -13.87
CA ASN A 23 -7.19 -1.11 -15.13
C ASN A 23 -5.68 -1.42 -15.00
N GLU A 24 -5.02 -0.92 -13.95
CA GLU A 24 -3.59 -1.09 -13.78
C GLU A 24 -3.18 -2.56 -13.58
N ARG A 25 -3.94 -3.31 -12.78
CA ARG A 25 -3.62 -4.73 -12.50
C ARG A 25 -3.55 -5.60 -13.76
N THR A 26 -4.31 -5.26 -14.82
CA THR A 26 -4.28 -6.01 -16.08
C THR A 26 -2.94 -5.95 -16.81
N LYS A 27 -2.10 -4.98 -16.44
CA LYS A 27 -0.77 -4.74 -17.03
C LYS A 27 0.35 -5.43 -16.24
N TYR A 28 0.05 -5.98 -15.07
CA TYR A 28 1.06 -6.49 -14.14
C TYR A 28 1.49 -7.92 -14.47
N ASN A 29 2.81 -8.14 -14.46
CA ASN A 29 3.46 -9.45 -14.59
C ASN A 29 3.82 -10.02 -13.22
N TYR A 30 3.06 -11.00 -12.75
CA TYR A 30 3.26 -11.66 -11.45
C TYR A 30 4.28 -12.80 -11.53
N SER A 31 5.53 -12.46 -11.83
CA SER A 31 6.67 -13.39 -11.76
C SER A 31 7.17 -13.57 -10.32
N LYS A 32 7.97 -14.62 -10.05
CA LYS A 32 8.62 -14.79 -8.74
C LYS A 32 9.48 -13.58 -8.39
N ASP A 33 10.25 -13.09 -9.36
CA ASP A 33 11.16 -11.95 -9.21
C ASP A 33 10.41 -10.66 -8.87
N ASN A 34 9.28 -10.39 -9.54
CA ASN A 34 8.46 -9.20 -9.26
C ASN A 34 7.77 -9.28 -7.90
N LEU A 35 7.28 -10.46 -7.49
CA LEU A 35 6.69 -10.65 -6.16
C LEU A 35 7.73 -10.52 -5.04
N GLN A 36 8.94 -11.04 -5.22
CA GLN A 36 10.03 -10.84 -4.26
C GLN A 36 10.52 -9.39 -4.23
N THR A 37 10.60 -8.72 -5.39
CA THR A 37 10.91 -7.28 -5.48
C THR A 37 9.84 -6.46 -4.75
N MET A 38 8.56 -6.72 -4.98
CA MET A 38 7.46 -6.08 -4.26
C MET A 38 7.64 -6.23 -2.74
N ALA A 39 7.93 -7.44 -2.26
CA ALA A 39 8.03 -7.72 -0.84
C ALA A 39 9.12 -6.87 -0.13
N VAL A 40 10.27 -6.69 -0.78
CA VAL A 40 11.35 -5.84 -0.24
C VAL A 40 11.16 -4.35 -0.49
N THR A 41 10.25 -3.97 -1.40
CA THR A 41 10.01 -2.56 -1.77
C THR A 41 8.95 -1.90 -0.90
N ILE A 42 7.84 -2.59 -0.60
CA ILE A 42 6.74 -1.97 0.15
C ILE A 42 6.81 -2.26 1.64
N HIS A 43 6.93 -3.52 2.07
CA HIS A 43 6.71 -3.89 3.47
C HIS A 43 7.68 -3.30 4.49
N PRO A 44 9.01 -3.24 4.27
CA PRO A 44 9.88 -2.60 5.25
C PRO A 44 9.70 -1.07 5.30
N HIS A 45 9.09 -0.48 4.26
CA HIS A 45 8.96 0.97 4.09
C HIS A 45 7.56 1.48 4.47
N PHE A 46 6.55 0.64 4.36
CA PHE A 46 5.15 0.97 4.63
C PHE A 46 4.96 1.51 6.05
N THR A 47 5.51 0.80 7.03
CA THR A 47 5.53 1.21 8.44
C THR A 47 6.22 2.57 8.64
N VAL A 48 7.30 2.84 7.90
CA VAL A 48 8.02 4.12 7.99
C VAL A 48 7.18 5.26 7.43
N TRP A 49 6.47 5.03 6.31
CA TRP A 49 5.58 6.03 5.72
C TRP A 49 4.39 6.33 6.64
N LEU A 50 3.75 5.31 7.23
CA LEU A 50 2.69 5.50 8.23
C LEU A 50 3.20 6.24 9.47
N ALA A 51 4.35 5.86 10.01
CA ALA A 51 4.95 6.55 11.15
C ALA A 51 5.25 8.03 10.83
N SER A 52 5.66 8.32 9.59
CA SER A 52 5.90 9.70 9.13
C SER A 52 4.61 10.53 9.13
N LEU A 53 3.50 9.93 8.69
CA LEU A 53 2.17 10.55 8.75
C LEU A 53 1.72 10.76 10.19
N GLN A 54 1.92 9.76 11.06
CA GLN A 54 1.56 9.83 12.47
C GLN A 54 2.31 10.94 13.21
N LEU A 55 3.62 11.09 12.96
CA LEU A 55 4.45 12.12 13.59
C LEU A 55 4.02 13.55 13.22
N LEU A 56 3.36 13.72 12.08
CA LEU A 56 2.77 14.98 11.63
C LEU A 56 1.27 15.07 11.92
N GLU A 57 0.74 14.13 12.71
CA GLU A 57 -0.66 14.08 13.16
C GLU A 57 -1.70 14.04 12.01
N LEU A 58 -1.29 13.56 10.83
CA LEU A 58 -2.19 13.43 9.68
C LEU A 58 -3.04 12.15 9.76
N GLY A 59 -4.32 12.27 9.44
CA GLY A 59 -5.28 11.15 9.46
C GLY A 59 -5.66 10.64 10.86
N GLY A 60 -5.22 11.35 11.91
CA GLY A 60 -5.68 11.17 13.28
C GLY A 60 -5.57 9.72 13.79
N LYS A 61 -6.68 9.21 14.34
CA LYS A 61 -6.73 7.87 14.94
C LYS A 61 -6.54 6.74 13.92
N ALA A 62 -6.95 6.94 12.66
CA ALA A 62 -6.85 5.92 11.62
C ALA A 62 -5.37 5.58 11.35
N ILE A 63 -4.55 6.61 11.13
CA ILE A 63 -3.10 6.43 10.92
C ILE A 63 -2.41 5.89 12.17
N LYS A 64 -2.77 6.39 13.36
CA LYS A 64 -2.20 5.88 14.61
C LYS A 64 -2.48 4.39 14.81
N HIS A 65 -3.72 3.96 14.56
CA HIS A 65 -4.11 2.56 14.71
C HIS A 65 -3.35 1.68 13.72
N ASN A 66 -3.38 2.06 12.44
CA ASN A 66 -2.68 1.34 11.37
C ASN A 66 -1.17 1.23 11.63
N THR A 67 -0.52 2.32 12.07
CA THR A 67 0.91 2.29 12.43
C THR A 67 1.21 1.30 13.56
N ILE A 68 0.33 1.19 14.55
CA ILE A 68 0.49 0.22 15.65
C ILE A 68 0.37 -1.21 15.12
N GLU A 69 -0.62 -1.50 14.28
CA GLU A 69 -0.81 -2.83 13.70
C GLU A 69 0.37 -3.23 12.81
N GLU A 70 0.89 -2.30 12.01
CA GLU A 70 2.06 -2.56 11.16
C GLU A 70 3.33 -2.88 11.96
N ILE A 71 3.52 -2.24 13.13
CA ILE A 71 4.69 -2.44 14.01
C ILE A 71 4.54 -3.68 14.89
N PHE A 72 3.35 -3.94 15.43
CA PHE A 72 3.15 -4.92 16.51
C PHE A 72 2.24 -6.09 16.12
N GLY A 73 1.55 -6.00 14.99
CA GLY A 73 0.45 -6.89 14.63
C GLY A 73 -0.86 -6.49 15.30
N THR A 74 -1.92 -7.18 14.92
CA THR A 74 -3.23 -7.09 15.56
C THR A 74 -3.30 -7.96 16.81
N ASN A 75 -4.12 -7.55 17.77
CA ASN A 75 -4.41 -8.38 18.94
C ASN A 75 -5.24 -9.63 18.58
N VAL A 76 -5.84 -9.67 17.39
CA VAL A 76 -6.72 -10.74 16.93
C VAL A 76 -5.92 -11.95 16.48
N PHE A 77 -4.80 -11.72 15.79
CA PHE A 77 -4.02 -12.79 15.16
C PHE A 77 -2.68 -13.08 15.86
N ASN A 78 -2.20 -12.19 16.73
CA ASN A 78 -0.91 -12.32 17.42
C ASN A 78 0.23 -12.72 16.46
N GLU A 79 0.24 -12.05 15.32
CA GLU A 79 0.96 -12.37 14.10
C GLU A 79 2.33 -11.68 14.04
N GLY A 80 2.55 -10.68 14.90
CA GLY A 80 3.71 -9.80 14.88
C GLY A 80 3.64 -8.75 13.77
N PRO A 81 4.75 -8.06 13.47
CA PRO A 81 4.78 -7.01 12.45
C PRO A 81 4.40 -7.54 11.07
N HIS A 82 3.64 -6.77 10.28
CA HIS A 82 3.24 -7.18 8.92
C HIS A 82 4.45 -7.41 8.00
N SER A 83 5.55 -6.68 8.20
CA SER A 83 6.82 -6.90 7.50
C SER A 83 7.40 -8.30 7.75
N LEU A 84 7.24 -8.86 8.96
CA LEU A 84 7.66 -10.23 9.27
C LEU A 84 6.79 -11.25 8.52
N LEU A 85 5.47 -11.03 8.49
CA LEU A 85 4.55 -11.89 7.76
C LEU A 85 4.85 -11.90 6.26
N ALA A 86 5.12 -10.74 5.68
CA ALA A 86 5.52 -10.65 4.29
C ALA A 86 6.81 -11.43 4.00
N LEU A 87 7.85 -11.26 4.84
CA LEU A 87 9.09 -12.01 4.68
C LEU A 87 8.85 -13.54 4.74
N LYS A 88 7.96 -14.00 5.62
CA LYS A 88 7.59 -15.42 5.74
C LYS A 88 6.82 -15.92 4.51
N THR A 89 5.86 -15.16 4.00
CA THR A 89 5.05 -15.54 2.85
C THR A 89 5.86 -15.50 1.55
N PHE A 90 6.48 -14.36 1.24
CA PHE A 90 7.23 -14.18 -0.02
C PHE A 90 8.60 -14.88 -0.02
N GLY A 91 9.21 -15.13 1.15
CA GLY A 91 10.46 -15.88 1.26
C GLY A 91 10.33 -17.35 0.83
N GLN A 92 9.12 -17.90 0.76
CA GLN A 92 8.87 -19.24 0.19
C GLN A 92 9.14 -19.32 -1.31
N LEU A 93 9.25 -18.18 -2.02
CA LEU A 93 9.58 -18.15 -3.45
C LEU A 93 11.07 -18.46 -3.72
N GLY A 94 11.92 -18.30 -2.72
CA GLY A 94 13.36 -18.46 -2.80
C GLY A 94 14.12 -17.38 -2.02
N PRO A 95 15.46 -17.42 -2.04
CA PRO A 95 16.27 -16.37 -1.42
C PRO A 95 16.06 -15.02 -2.12
N TYR A 96 16.09 -13.94 -1.35
CA TYR A 96 16.20 -12.60 -1.91
C TYR A 96 17.62 -12.38 -2.43
N THR A 97 17.74 -11.83 -3.64
CA THR A 97 19.03 -11.50 -4.26
C THR A 97 19.27 -9.99 -4.19
N ILE A 98 20.53 -9.57 -4.36
CA ILE A 98 20.89 -8.14 -4.42
C ILE A 98 20.10 -7.38 -5.50
N HIS A 99 19.77 -8.05 -6.61
CA HIS A 99 19.00 -7.48 -7.69
C HIS A 99 17.62 -6.98 -7.25
N HIS A 100 16.92 -7.72 -6.37
CA HIS A 100 15.62 -7.28 -5.84
C HIS A 100 15.75 -5.96 -5.05
N TYR A 101 16.83 -5.80 -4.29
CA TYR A 101 17.10 -4.57 -3.53
C TYR A 101 17.56 -3.42 -4.43
N GLU A 102 18.33 -3.69 -5.48
CA GLU A 102 18.70 -2.66 -6.46
C GLU A 102 17.47 -2.14 -7.22
N ARG A 103 16.55 -3.04 -7.62
CA ARG A 103 15.27 -2.66 -8.23
C ARG A 103 14.41 -1.82 -7.28
N CYS A 104 14.37 -2.15 -5.98
CA CYS A 104 13.54 -1.43 -5.02
C CYS A 104 14.00 0.01 -4.78
N GLN A 105 15.31 0.28 -4.81
CA GLN A 105 15.88 1.59 -4.47
C GLN A 105 15.31 2.74 -5.31
N GLY A 106 15.11 2.53 -6.61
CA GLY A 106 14.53 3.54 -7.49
C GLY A 106 13.09 3.88 -7.09
N SER A 107 12.28 2.86 -6.85
CA SER A 107 10.87 3.00 -6.51
C SER A 107 10.68 3.65 -5.13
N ILE A 108 11.43 3.20 -4.10
CA ILE A 108 11.31 3.75 -2.75
C ILE A 108 11.83 5.20 -2.67
N ARG A 109 12.89 5.54 -3.41
CA ARG A 109 13.46 6.89 -3.39
C ARG A 109 12.41 7.92 -3.79
N ASN A 110 11.64 7.62 -4.84
CA ASN A 110 10.57 8.50 -5.31
C ASN A 110 9.49 8.71 -4.24
N VAL A 111 9.13 7.67 -3.49
CA VAL A 111 8.13 7.80 -2.40
C VAL A 111 8.69 8.63 -1.24
N TYR A 112 9.96 8.43 -0.87
CA TYR A 112 10.61 9.18 0.20
C TYR A 112 10.75 10.68 -0.09
N GLU A 113 10.71 11.11 -1.35
CA GLU A 113 10.64 12.54 -1.70
C GLU A 113 9.36 13.23 -1.20
N TYR A 114 8.33 12.45 -0.81
CA TYR A 114 7.08 12.94 -0.24
C TYR A 114 7.00 12.79 1.28
N ALA A 115 7.96 12.10 1.92
CA ALA A 115 8.08 11.98 3.36
C ALA A 115 8.72 13.23 4.00
N ASN A 116 8.12 14.39 3.75
CA ASN A 116 8.49 15.67 4.35
C ASN A 116 7.25 16.58 4.51
N PRO A 117 7.28 17.56 5.42
CA PRO A 117 6.08 18.33 5.79
C PRO A 117 5.37 19.05 4.64
N GLU A 118 6.09 19.48 3.60
CA GLU A 118 5.49 20.25 2.49
C GLU A 118 4.70 19.37 1.51
N LYS A 119 5.08 18.10 1.41
CA LYS A 119 4.54 17.16 0.41
C LYS A 119 3.78 15.98 1.02
N ILE A 120 3.69 15.95 2.35
CA ILE A 120 3.15 14.81 3.10
C ILE A 120 1.71 14.43 2.74
N ASN A 121 0.88 15.39 2.29
CA ASN A 121 -0.47 15.08 1.80
C ASN A 121 -0.46 14.15 0.59
N VAL A 122 0.54 14.26 -0.28
CA VAL A 122 0.70 13.34 -1.42
C VAL A 122 1.06 11.94 -0.93
N LEU A 123 1.94 11.84 0.08
CA LEU A 123 2.23 10.57 0.73
C LEU A 123 0.96 9.98 1.36
N TYR A 124 0.15 10.79 2.04
CA TYR A 124 -1.11 10.33 2.63
C TYR A 124 -2.07 9.76 1.58
N ALA A 125 -2.24 10.45 0.44
CA ALA A 125 -3.04 9.96 -0.67
C ALA A 125 -2.48 8.66 -1.29
N PHE A 126 -1.16 8.55 -1.41
CA PHE A 126 -0.49 7.31 -1.84
C PHE A 126 -0.78 6.15 -0.87
N MET A 127 -0.71 6.40 0.44
CA MET A 127 -1.02 5.38 1.45
C MET A 127 -2.49 4.95 1.39
N ILE A 128 -3.43 5.88 1.21
CA ILE A 128 -4.85 5.55 0.97
C ILE A 128 -4.98 4.62 -0.24
N CYS A 129 -4.27 4.91 -1.33
CA CYS A 129 -4.29 4.05 -2.50
C CYS A 129 -3.75 2.65 -2.20
N CYS A 130 -2.64 2.53 -1.46
CA CYS A 130 -2.07 1.24 -1.09
C CYS A 130 -3.05 0.40 -0.25
N GLU A 131 -3.62 0.98 0.79
CA GLU A 131 -4.59 0.32 1.67
C GLU A 131 -5.83 -0.15 0.89
N LEU A 132 -6.40 0.72 0.05
CA LEU A 132 -7.55 0.38 -0.78
C LEU A 132 -7.22 -0.62 -1.89
N SER A 133 -5.94 -0.71 -2.29
CA SER A 133 -5.48 -1.65 -3.32
C SER A 133 -5.23 -3.06 -2.78
N SER A 134 -5.39 -3.31 -1.49
CA SER A 134 -5.28 -4.64 -0.88
C SER A 134 -6.15 -5.69 -1.58
N PHE A 135 -7.24 -5.30 -2.25
CA PHE A 135 -8.06 -6.19 -3.09
C PHE A 135 -7.30 -6.78 -4.30
N LEU A 136 -6.22 -6.14 -4.73
CA LEU A 136 -5.28 -6.64 -5.75
C LEU A 136 -4.51 -7.88 -5.27
N TYR A 137 -4.52 -8.16 -3.96
CA TYR A 137 -3.91 -9.35 -3.40
C TYR A 137 -4.49 -10.65 -3.93
N ILE A 138 -5.69 -10.65 -4.53
CA ILE A 138 -6.23 -11.87 -5.14
C ILE A 138 -5.33 -12.41 -6.26
N ASP A 139 -4.73 -11.53 -7.07
CA ASP A 139 -3.83 -11.93 -8.15
C ASP A 139 -2.49 -12.39 -7.61
N TRP A 140 -1.98 -11.72 -6.57
CA TRP A 140 -0.73 -12.10 -5.92
C TRP A 140 -0.87 -13.43 -5.21
N LYS A 141 -1.94 -13.62 -4.44
CA LYS A 141 -2.29 -14.86 -3.76
C LYS A 141 -2.40 -16.00 -4.78
N ALA A 142 -3.11 -15.78 -5.89
CA ALA A 142 -3.20 -16.76 -6.97
C ALA A 142 -1.82 -17.09 -7.59
N ALA A 143 -0.97 -16.07 -7.83
CA ALA A 143 0.38 -16.28 -8.36
C ALA A 143 1.28 -17.06 -7.38
N LEU A 144 1.26 -16.70 -6.10
CA LEU A 144 2.03 -17.38 -5.05
C LEU A 144 1.62 -18.85 -4.90
N ILE A 145 0.31 -19.14 -4.95
CA ILE A 145 -0.20 -20.52 -4.98
C ILE A 145 0.37 -21.29 -6.17
N ARG A 146 0.34 -20.70 -7.38
CA ARG A 146 0.92 -21.33 -8.59
C ARG A 146 2.42 -21.61 -8.43
N PHE A 147 3.13 -20.77 -7.67
CA PHE A 147 4.55 -20.94 -7.39
C PHE A 147 4.86 -21.88 -6.21
N GLY A 148 3.84 -22.46 -5.57
CA GLY A 148 3.99 -23.46 -4.51
C GLY A 148 4.10 -22.88 -3.09
N VAL A 149 3.77 -21.60 -2.90
CA VAL A 149 3.69 -20.97 -1.57
C VAL A 149 2.49 -21.54 -0.83
N LYS A 150 2.72 -22.01 0.40
CA LYS A 150 1.70 -22.68 1.21
C LYS A 150 1.17 -21.79 2.33
N ASP A 151 2.06 -21.04 2.97
CA ASP A 151 1.67 -20.09 4.01
C ASP A 151 1.36 -18.72 3.39
N LEU A 152 0.07 -18.43 3.33
CA LEU A 152 -0.51 -17.21 2.76
C LEU A 152 -1.14 -16.33 3.85
N PHE A 153 -0.80 -16.57 5.12
CA PHE A 153 -1.43 -15.89 6.26
C PHE A 153 -1.31 -14.37 6.20
N TYR A 154 -0.22 -13.86 5.61
CA TYR A 154 -0.05 -12.45 5.27
C TYR A 154 -1.29 -11.83 4.60
N PHE A 155 -1.90 -12.53 3.65
CA PHE A 155 -3.07 -12.05 2.93
C PHE A 155 -4.35 -12.12 3.74
N ASP A 156 -4.48 -13.10 4.64
CA ASP A 156 -5.68 -13.25 5.44
C ASP A 156 -5.79 -12.10 6.46
N VAL A 157 -4.65 -11.67 7.02
CA VAL A 157 -4.56 -10.48 7.89
C VAL A 157 -5.02 -9.23 7.13
N HIS A 158 -4.49 -8.99 5.93
CA HIS A 158 -4.84 -7.77 5.18
C HIS A 158 -6.26 -7.79 4.61
N LEU A 159 -6.80 -8.96 4.22
CA LEU A 159 -8.20 -9.06 3.79
C LEU A 159 -9.18 -8.66 4.92
N GLN A 160 -8.79 -8.86 6.17
CA GLN A 160 -9.55 -8.39 7.32
C GLN A 160 -9.29 -6.91 7.62
N ALA A 161 -8.02 -6.52 7.74
CA ALA A 161 -7.62 -5.17 8.13
C ALA A 161 -8.03 -4.10 7.09
N ASP A 162 -7.99 -4.46 5.81
CA ASP A 162 -8.17 -3.51 4.70
C ASP A 162 -9.51 -3.72 3.99
N ASN A 163 -10.51 -4.27 4.71
CA ASN A 163 -11.82 -4.58 4.13
C ASN A 163 -12.58 -3.34 3.62
N LEU A 164 -13.53 -3.53 2.69
CA LEU A 164 -14.25 -2.43 2.01
C LEU A 164 -15.28 -1.68 2.86
N ASN A 165 -15.63 -2.21 4.02
CA ASN A 165 -16.68 -1.64 4.86
C ASN A 165 -16.10 -0.63 5.84
N ASP A 166 -15.06 -1.03 6.56
CA ASP A 166 -14.46 -0.25 7.64
C ASP A 166 -12.94 -0.45 7.79
N GLY A 167 -12.27 -1.01 6.77
CA GLY A 167 -10.83 -1.22 6.80
C GLY A 167 -10.00 0.06 6.74
N HIS A 168 -8.68 -0.07 6.90
CA HIS A 168 -7.74 1.05 7.01
C HIS A 168 -7.90 2.11 5.91
N GLY A 169 -7.96 1.68 4.65
CA GLY A 169 -8.11 2.60 3.52
C GLY A 169 -9.41 3.40 3.57
N ILE A 170 -10.51 2.80 4.04
CA ILE A 170 -11.81 3.47 4.21
C ILE A 170 -11.75 4.46 5.37
N GLN A 171 -11.15 4.07 6.50
CA GLN A 171 -10.97 4.95 7.65
C GLN A 171 -10.11 6.18 7.30
N MET A 172 -9.02 5.97 6.57
CA MET A 172 -8.14 7.04 6.09
C MET A 172 -8.84 7.96 5.08
N LEU A 173 -9.64 7.39 4.16
CA LEU A 173 -10.46 8.15 3.22
C LEU A 173 -11.49 9.02 3.94
N ASN A 174 -12.16 8.49 4.96
CA ASN A 174 -13.15 9.24 5.75
C ASN A 174 -12.50 10.36 6.58
N ALA A 175 -11.24 10.21 6.99
CA ALA A 175 -10.48 11.23 7.71
C ALA A 175 -9.95 12.36 6.79
N LEU A 176 -10.00 12.22 5.46
CA LEU A 176 -9.55 13.27 4.53
C LEU A 176 -10.27 14.61 4.76
N SER A 177 -11.59 14.55 4.96
CA SER A 177 -12.46 15.73 5.05
C SER A 177 -12.35 16.46 6.39
N THR A 178 -11.79 15.81 7.41
CA THR A 178 -11.70 16.37 8.77
C THR A 178 -10.27 16.75 9.16
N ASP A 179 -9.27 15.99 8.68
CA ASP A 179 -7.93 16.02 9.26
C ASP A 179 -6.86 16.53 8.26
N THR A 180 -7.26 16.91 7.04
CA THR A 180 -6.30 17.36 6.02
C THR A 180 -6.79 18.58 5.23
N ASN A 181 -5.86 19.49 4.93
CA ASN A 181 -6.06 20.54 3.92
C ASN A 181 -5.65 20.05 2.53
N MET A 182 -5.87 18.77 2.23
CA MET A 182 -5.39 18.16 1.00
C MET A 182 -6.15 18.72 -0.20
N THR A 183 -5.42 19.22 -1.19
CA THR A 183 -6.02 19.63 -2.46
C THR A 183 -6.22 18.43 -3.38
N ILE A 184 -7.17 18.53 -4.29
CA ILE A 184 -7.38 17.47 -5.29
C ILE A 184 -6.16 17.22 -6.17
N TRP A 185 -5.36 18.26 -6.42
CA TRP A 185 -4.12 18.12 -7.16
C TRP A 185 -3.13 17.24 -6.40
N GLN A 186 -2.99 17.42 -5.08
CA GLN A 186 -2.14 16.55 -4.24
C GLN A 186 -2.66 15.11 -4.20
N PHE A 187 -3.98 14.92 -4.13
CA PHE A 187 -4.56 13.57 -4.17
C PHE A 187 -4.27 12.88 -5.51
N ASN A 188 -4.47 13.57 -6.63
CA ASN A 188 -4.14 13.07 -7.97
C ASN A 188 -2.64 12.75 -8.12
N GLN A 189 -1.75 13.49 -7.46
CA GLN A 189 -0.34 13.13 -7.38
C GLN A 189 -0.09 11.84 -6.58
N GLY A 190 -0.85 11.61 -5.50
CA GLY A 190 -0.77 10.36 -4.74
C GLY A 190 -1.20 9.14 -5.55
N ILE A 191 -2.25 9.29 -6.36
CA ILE A 191 -2.68 8.28 -7.34
C ILE A 191 -1.57 8.02 -8.35
N GLN A 192 -0.96 9.08 -8.90
CA GLN A 192 0.14 8.92 -9.85
C GLN A 192 1.32 8.18 -9.22
N LEU A 193 1.71 8.57 -8.00
CA LEU A 193 2.79 7.93 -7.27
C LEU A 193 2.52 6.44 -7.05
N PHE A 194 1.27 6.06 -6.76
CA PHE A 194 0.86 4.66 -6.64
C PHE A 194 1.06 3.89 -7.96
N ILE A 195 0.58 4.45 -9.07
CA ILE A 195 0.69 3.83 -10.40
C ILE A 195 2.16 3.66 -10.79
N ASP A 196 2.98 4.70 -10.60
CA ASP A 196 4.41 4.66 -10.93
C ASP A 196 5.16 3.65 -10.05
N PHE A 197 4.84 3.60 -8.75
CA PHE A 197 5.43 2.67 -7.80
C PHE A 197 5.15 1.22 -8.20
N PHE A 198 3.88 0.83 -8.34
CA PHE A 198 3.53 -0.55 -8.69
C PHE A 198 3.91 -0.89 -10.14
N GLY A 199 3.83 0.06 -11.06
CA GLY A 199 4.27 -0.09 -12.44
C GLY A 199 5.76 -0.44 -12.53
N SER A 200 6.60 0.24 -11.75
CA SER A 200 8.05 -0.04 -11.73
C SER A 200 8.40 -1.46 -11.25
N ILE A 201 7.54 -2.05 -10.41
CA ILE A 201 7.73 -3.38 -9.83
C ILE A 201 7.19 -4.45 -10.78
N PHE A 202 6.01 -4.25 -11.35
CA PHE A 202 5.25 -5.32 -12.00
C PHE A 202 5.16 -5.24 -13.53
N ILE A 203 5.43 -4.12 -14.18
CA ILE A 203 5.31 -4.03 -15.66
C ILE A 203 6.55 -4.63 -16.36
N ASN A 204 7.70 -4.62 -15.69
CA ASN A 204 8.95 -5.17 -16.21
C ASN A 204 9.04 -6.69 -16.01
#